data_AF-Q0RUX7-F1
#
_entry.id   AF-Q0RUX7-F1
#
_cell.length_a   1.000
_cell.length_b   1.000
_cell.length_c   1.000
_cell.angle_alpha   90.00
_cell.angle_beta   90.00
_cell.angle_gamma   90.00
#
_symmetry.space_group_name_H-M   'P 1'
#
loop_
_entity.id
_entity.type
_entity.pdbx_description
1 polymer ?
#
loop_
_entity_poly.entity_id
_entity_poly.type
_entity_poly.pdbx_seq_one_letter_code
_entity_poly.pdbx_strand_id
1 'polypeptide(L)'
;MSVQREPAIRRPAHPAADLPERPRVVKDPTPAAVDEQPTQLPTESTIRSVADVPVTPVLSPAPEAASPVEKLSEQHNVRLRPSTKARLTRGVDKLRYETGDRSITISSVTDAALIEYLTKNGC
;
A
#
# COMPACT_ATOMS: atom_id res chain seq x y z
N MET A 1 28.03 -8.37 -54.53
CA MET A 1 27.12 -9.48 -54.15
C MET A 1 26.49 -9.15 -52.80
N SER A 2 25.33 -8.49 -52.77
CA SER A 2 24.60 -8.23 -51.52
C SER A 2 23.73 -9.44 -51.18
N VAL A 3 24.07 -10.16 -50.12
CA VAL A 3 23.30 -11.32 -49.66
C VAL A 3 22.18 -10.83 -48.74
N GLN A 4 20.93 -10.96 -49.17
CA GLN A 4 19.75 -10.70 -48.34
C GLN A 4 19.59 -11.86 -47.34
N ARG A 5 19.93 -11.60 -46.07
CA ARG A 5 19.69 -12.54 -44.97
C ARG A 5 18.52 -12.04 -44.14
N GLU A 6 17.39 -12.72 -44.22
CA GLU A 6 16.29 -12.47 -43.28
C GLU A 6 16.66 -12.95 -41.87
N PRO A 7 16.25 -12.23 -40.81
CA PRO A 7 16.52 -12.61 -39.44
C PRO A 7 15.73 -13.88 -39.06
N ALA A 8 16.43 -14.81 -38.41
CA ALA A 8 15.89 -16.12 -38.01
C ALA A 8 14.78 -16.05 -36.94
N ILE A 9 14.65 -14.92 -36.24
CA ILE A 9 13.70 -14.77 -35.13
C ILE A 9 12.75 -13.62 -35.44
N ARG A 10 11.48 -13.96 -35.63
CA ARG A 10 10.38 -13.00 -35.70
C ARG A 10 9.68 -12.97 -34.35
N ARG A 11 9.46 -11.79 -33.78
CA ARG A 11 8.71 -11.65 -32.53
C ARG A 11 7.22 -11.82 -32.84
N PRO A 12 6.51 -12.77 -32.22
CA PRO A 12 5.06 -12.85 -32.36
C PRO A 12 4.42 -11.58 -31.78
N ALA A 13 3.37 -11.09 -32.45
CA ALA A 13 2.62 -9.93 -31.98
C ALA A 13 2.03 -10.22 -30.58
N HIS A 14 2.08 -9.21 -29.69
CA HIS A 14 1.60 -9.36 -28.32
C HIS A 14 0.07 -9.52 -28.32
N PRO A 15 -0.51 -10.46 -27.55
CA PRO A 15 -1.96 -10.73 -27.55
C PRO A 15 -2.82 -9.55 -27.07
N ALA A 16 -2.20 -8.53 -26.49
CA ALA A 16 -2.87 -7.29 -26.07
C ALA A 16 -2.97 -6.22 -27.18
N ALA A 17 -2.44 -6.50 -28.38
CA ALA A 17 -2.50 -5.57 -29.51
C ALA A 17 -3.92 -5.41 -30.07
N ASP A 18 -4.78 -6.42 -29.90
CA ASP A 18 -6.17 -6.41 -30.38
C ASP A 18 -7.16 -5.81 -29.36
N LEU A 19 -6.67 -5.33 -28.21
CA LEU A 19 -7.55 -4.68 -27.23
C LEU A 19 -7.97 -3.30 -27.76
N PRO A 20 -9.28 -2.95 -27.67
CA PRO A 20 -9.75 -1.65 -28.09
C PRO A 20 -9.09 -0.54 -27.27
N GLU A 21 -8.70 0.56 -27.93
CA GLU A 21 -8.16 1.73 -27.25
C GLU A 21 -9.18 2.27 -26.24
N ARG A 22 -8.70 2.52 -25.01
CA ARG A 22 -9.50 3.20 -23.99
C ARG A 22 -9.88 4.59 -24.52
N PRO A 23 -11.15 5.02 -24.38
CA PRO A 23 -11.58 6.35 -24.81
C PRO A 23 -10.68 7.42 -24.18
N ARG A 24 -10.09 8.27 -25.04
CA ARG A 24 -9.28 9.40 -24.60
C ARG A 24 -10.18 10.41 -23.91
N VAL A 25 -9.98 10.59 -22.61
CA VAL A 25 -10.52 11.76 -21.90
C VAL A 25 -9.80 12.97 -22.49
N VAL A 26 -10.55 13.81 -23.21
CA VAL A 26 -10.05 15.08 -23.73
C VAL A 26 -9.67 15.94 -22.53
N LYS A 27 -8.37 16.06 -22.25
CA LYS A 27 -7.84 17.15 -21.42
C LYS A 27 -7.75 18.37 -22.33
N ASP A 28 -8.41 19.45 -21.92
CA ASP A 28 -8.25 20.76 -22.54
C ASP A 28 -6.77 21.14 -22.68
N PRO A 29 -6.36 21.83 -23.77
CA PRO A 29 -4.97 22.18 -24.00
C PRO A 29 -4.55 23.37 -23.14
N THR A 30 -3.72 23.12 -22.13
CA THR A 30 -2.82 24.13 -21.57
C THR A 30 -1.46 23.99 -22.27
N PRO A 31 -0.87 25.06 -22.83
CA PRO A 31 0.35 24.94 -23.62
C PRO A 31 1.60 24.81 -22.75
N ALA A 32 2.47 23.90 -23.19
CA ALA A 32 3.92 23.82 -22.99
C ALA A 32 4.47 23.79 -21.55
N ALA A 33 5.05 22.65 -21.16
CA ALA A 33 6.51 22.46 -21.15
C ALA A 33 6.94 21.18 -20.38
N VAL A 34 8.07 20.64 -20.83
CA VAL A 34 9.09 19.81 -20.16
C VAL A 34 8.81 18.36 -19.69
N ASP A 35 9.54 17.47 -20.37
CA ASP A 35 10.45 16.43 -19.86
C ASP A 35 9.98 15.25 -18.99
N GLU A 36 10.38 14.08 -19.51
CA GLU A 36 10.69 12.78 -18.91
C GLU A 36 10.45 12.53 -17.40
N GLN A 37 9.53 11.60 -17.09
CA GLN A 37 9.78 10.51 -16.13
C GLN A 37 8.63 9.47 -16.11
N PRO A 38 8.90 8.16 -16.29
CA PRO A 38 7.94 7.13 -15.91
C PRO A 38 8.05 6.86 -14.40
N THR A 39 7.10 7.38 -13.62
CA THR A 39 6.84 6.91 -12.26
C THR A 39 6.13 5.56 -12.32
N GLN A 40 6.86 4.50 -12.00
CA GLN A 40 6.27 3.20 -11.66
C GLN A 40 5.58 3.33 -10.28
N LEU A 41 4.31 2.91 -10.21
CA LEU A 41 3.60 2.60 -8.97
C LEU A 41 3.38 1.08 -8.93
N PRO A 42 3.67 0.41 -7.80
CA PRO A 42 3.49 -1.03 -7.65
C PRO A 42 2.02 -1.37 -7.34
N THR A 43 1.48 -2.29 -8.12
CA THR A 43 0.22 -3.04 -7.89
C THR A 43 0.62 -4.48 -8.27
N GLU A 44 0.38 -5.58 -7.56
CA GLU A 44 -0.76 -6.08 -6.80
C GLU A 44 -0.21 -7.12 -5.79
N SER A 45 -0.69 -7.20 -4.55
CA SER A 45 -1.88 -7.97 -4.17
C SER A 45 -1.96 -9.36 -4.83
N THR A 46 -1.18 -10.33 -4.35
CA THR A 46 -1.39 -11.76 -4.62
C THR A 46 -1.90 -12.43 -3.35
N ILE A 47 -3.23 -12.53 -3.24
CA ILE A 47 -3.92 -13.43 -2.32
C ILE A 47 -3.85 -14.83 -2.96
N ARG A 48 -3.12 -15.76 -2.34
CA ARG A 48 -3.19 -17.19 -2.71
C ARG A 48 -3.79 -17.99 -1.56
N SER A 49 -5.09 -18.23 -1.74
CA SER A 49 -5.91 -19.19 -0.99
C SER A 49 -5.47 -20.62 -1.30
N VAL A 50 -5.30 -21.44 -0.26
CA VAL A 50 -5.33 -22.90 -0.35
C VAL A 50 -6.10 -23.46 0.85
N ALA A 51 -7.01 -24.38 0.49
CA ALA A 51 -7.97 -25.13 1.29
C ALA A 51 -7.34 -25.88 2.49
N ASP A 52 -7.97 -25.83 3.67
CA ASP A 52 -8.96 -26.80 4.18
C ASP A 52 -8.33 -28.09 4.74
N VAL A 53 -8.24 -28.16 6.07
CA VAL A 53 -8.24 -29.41 6.84
C VAL A 53 -8.98 -29.13 8.16
N PRO A 54 -10.16 -29.72 8.42
CA PRO A 54 -10.83 -29.57 9.71
C PRO A 54 -10.27 -30.61 10.70
N VAL A 55 -9.58 -30.15 11.74
CA VAL A 55 -9.25 -30.98 12.91
C VAL A 55 -10.10 -30.54 14.08
N THR A 56 -10.94 -31.46 14.55
CA THR A 56 -11.84 -31.43 15.70
C THR A 56 -11.24 -30.80 16.97
N PRO A 57 -12.03 -30.02 17.75
CA PRO A 57 -11.57 -29.44 19.00
C PRO A 57 -11.66 -30.45 20.15
N VAL A 58 -10.55 -30.70 20.83
CA VAL A 58 -10.53 -31.39 22.13
C VAL A 58 -10.71 -30.35 23.23
N LEU A 59 -11.78 -30.52 23.98
CA LEU A 59 -12.18 -29.77 25.17
C LEU A 59 -11.18 -30.00 26.32
N SER A 60 -10.65 -28.94 26.93
CA SER A 60 -10.05 -28.95 28.27
C SER A 60 -10.33 -27.62 28.99
N PRO A 61 -10.61 -27.63 30.30
CA PRO A 61 -11.21 -26.50 31.03
C PRO A 61 -10.19 -25.45 31.49
N ALA A 62 -10.75 -24.27 31.81
CA ALA A 62 -10.14 -22.98 32.11
C ALA A 62 -8.98 -22.95 33.14
N PRO A 63 -8.14 -21.91 33.01
CA PRO A 63 -8.04 -20.95 34.11
C PRO A 63 -8.40 -19.52 33.65
N GLU A 64 -9.00 -18.78 34.59
CA GLU A 64 -9.38 -17.37 34.48
C GLU A 64 -8.20 -16.44 34.16
N ALA A 65 -8.53 -15.35 33.48
CA ALA A 65 -7.72 -14.15 33.27
C ALA A 65 -6.45 -14.30 32.41
N ALA A 66 -6.57 -14.98 31.27
CA ALA A 66 -5.77 -14.60 30.13
C ALA A 66 -6.28 -13.23 29.66
N SER A 67 -5.59 -12.15 30.03
CA SER A 67 -5.62 -10.90 29.26
C SER A 67 -5.63 -11.30 27.78
N PRO A 68 -6.52 -10.76 26.93
CA PRO A 68 -6.46 -11.12 25.52
C PRO A 68 -5.02 -10.85 25.11
N VAL A 69 -4.34 -11.89 24.62
CA VAL A 69 -3.08 -11.74 23.90
C VAL A 69 -3.50 -10.93 22.70
N GLU A 70 -3.49 -9.60 22.88
CA GLU A 70 -4.05 -8.67 21.94
C GLU A 70 -3.33 -8.91 20.63
N LYS A 71 -4.09 -9.01 19.54
CA LYS A 71 -3.46 -9.09 18.23
C LYS A 71 -2.55 -7.87 18.14
N LEU A 72 -1.26 -8.12 17.95
CA LEU A 72 -0.21 -7.09 17.91
C LEU A 72 -0.52 -5.97 16.91
N SER A 73 -1.42 -6.24 15.95
CA SER A 73 -2.00 -5.26 15.06
C SER A 73 -3.43 -5.63 14.70
N GLU A 74 -4.37 -4.74 14.95
CA GLU A 74 -5.68 -4.71 14.31
C GLU A 74 -5.74 -3.50 13.37
N GLN A 75 -6.23 -3.69 12.14
CA GLN A 75 -6.35 -2.60 11.18
C GLN A 75 -7.68 -1.86 11.40
N HIS A 76 -7.61 -0.59 11.78
CA HIS A 76 -8.78 0.27 11.91
C HIS A 76 -8.81 1.36 10.82
N ASN A 77 -9.89 1.42 10.03
CA ASN A 77 -10.04 2.39 8.95
C ASN A 77 -10.71 3.68 9.45
N VAL A 78 -9.96 4.78 9.53
CA VAL A 78 -10.45 6.09 10.00
C VAL A 78 -10.55 7.09 8.85
N ARG A 79 -11.63 7.88 8.86
CA ARG A 79 -11.79 9.04 7.97
C ARG A 79 -11.07 10.26 8.54
N LEU A 80 -10.00 10.68 7.88
CA LEU A 80 -9.23 11.87 8.23
C LEU A 80 -9.50 12.99 7.22
N ARG A 81 -9.49 14.24 7.70
CA ARG A 81 -9.45 15.40 6.82
C ARG A 81 -8.16 15.39 5.98
N PRO A 82 -8.20 15.76 4.68
CA PRO A 82 -7.00 15.78 3.83
C PRO A 82 -5.88 16.66 4.39
N SER A 83 -6.23 17.80 4.99
CA SER A 83 -5.26 18.71 5.63
C SER A 83 -4.55 18.06 6.82
N THR A 84 -5.27 17.33 7.66
CA THR A 84 -4.69 16.60 8.79
C THR A 84 -3.75 15.51 8.31
N LYS A 85 -4.15 14.74 7.29
CA LYS A 85 -3.29 13.73 6.68
C LYS A 85 -2.00 14.33 6.12
N ALA A 86 -2.10 15.44 5.39
CA ALA A 86 -0.92 16.13 4.83
C ALA A 86 0.04 16.64 5.92
N ARG A 87 -0.51 17.17 7.03
CA ARG A 87 0.28 17.60 8.19
C ARG A 87 0.98 16.43 8.87
N LEU A 88 0.28 15.30 9.02
CA LEU A 88 0.83 14.09 9.63
C LEU A 88 1.99 13.53 8.81
N THR A 89 1.84 13.43 7.49
CA THR A 89 2.93 12.95 6.61
C THR A 89 4.17 13.83 6.74
N ARG A 90 4.02 15.16 6.63
CA ARG A 90 5.16 16.10 6.79
C ARG A 90 5.79 16.03 8.18
N GLY A 91 4.97 15.85 9.22
CA GLY A 91 5.45 15.70 10.60
C GLY A 91 6.27 14.44 10.79
N VAL A 92 5.81 13.30 10.26
CA VAL A 92 6.56 12.04 10.30
C VAL A 92 7.88 12.17 9.53
N ASP A 93 7.88 12.78 8.35
CA ASP A 93 9.11 13.00 7.58
C ASP A 93 10.12 13.88 8.32
N LYS A 94 9.63 14.93 8.98
CA LYS A 94 10.46 15.79 9.83
C LYS A 94 11.06 15.03 11.01
N LEU A 95 10.25 14.26 11.74
CA LEU A 95 10.72 13.47 12.89
C LEU A 95 11.75 12.41 12.46
N ARG A 96 11.55 11.76 11.32
CA ARG A 96 12.52 10.82 10.76
C ARG A 96 13.85 11.50 10.44
N TYR A 97 13.82 12.72 9.93
CA TYR A 97 15.03 13.47 9.61
C TYR A 97 15.77 13.93 10.88
N GLU A 98 15.04 14.46 11.86
CA GLU A 98 15.63 15.00 13.09
C GLU A 98 16.16 13.91 14.03
N THR A 99 15.43 12.80 14.18
CA THR A 99 15.83 11.69 15.04
C THR A 99 16.78 10.72 14.32
N GLY A 100 16.75 10.69 12.98
CA GLY A 100 17.45 9.67 12.17
C GLY A 100 16.76 8.30 12.17
N ASP A 101 15.68 8.15 12.92
CA ASP A 101 14.97 6.90 13.12
C ASP A 101 13.88 6.67 12.08
N ARG A 102 14.10 5.65 11.25
CA ARG A 102 13.14 5.25 10.21
C ARG A 102 11.97 4.41 10.72
N SER A 103 12.04 3.96 11.97
CA SER A 103 10.97 3.20 12.65
C SER A 103 9.74 4.06 12.94
N ILE A 104 9.89 5.38 13.00
CA ILE A 104 8.77 6.32 13.18
C ILE A 104 7.87 6.22 11.95
N THR A 105 6.66 5.72 12.12
CA THR A 105 5.67 5.58 11.04
C THR A 105 4.42 6.37 11.37
N ILE A 106 3.59 6.58 10.35
CA ILE A 106 2.25 7.17 10.53
C ILE A 106 1.48 6.43 11.63
N SER A 107 1.51 5.09 11.61
CA SER A 107 0.82 4.25 12.60
C SER A 107 1.29 4.50 14.03
N SER A 108 2.61 4.52 14.26
CA SER A 108 3.19 4.75 15.59
C SER A 108 2.86 6.14 16.13
N VAL A 109 2.91 7.17 15.28
CA VAL A 109 2.57 8.54 15.69
C VAL A 109 1.07 8.68 15.98
N THR A 110 0.21 8.04 15.19
CA THR A 110 -1.24 8.09 15.44
C THR A 110 -1.62 7.34 16.71
N ASP A 111 -0.98 6.21 16.99
CA ASP A 111 -1.24 5.42 18.19
C ASP A 111 -0.86 6.18 19.46
N ALA A 112 0.36 6.72 19.51
CA ALA A 112 0.82 7.55 20.62
C ALA A 112 -0.10 8.77 20.84
N ALA A 113 -0.54 9.43 19.76
CA ALA A 113 -1.44 10.57 19.85
C ALA A 113 -2.84 10.20 20.36
N LEU A 114 -3.36 9.02 20.00
CA LEU A 114 -4.63 8.51 20.51
C LEU A 114 -4.55 8.19 22.00
N ILE A 115 -3.50 7.48 22.43
CA ILE A 115 -3.25 7.18 23.84
C ILE A 115 -3.15 8.47 24.64
N GLU A 116 -2.36 9.44 24.18
CA GLU A 116 -2.22 10.74 24.84
C GLU A 116 -3.57 11.47 24.94
N TYR A 117 -4.37 11.45 23.87
CA TYR A 117 -5.68 12.08 23.86
C TYR A 117 -6.67 11.40 24.82
N LEU A 118 -6.72 10.07 24.84
CA LEU A 118 -7.59 9.32 25.76
C LEU A 118 -7.17 9.53 27.21
N THR A 119 -5.88 9.41 27.49
CA THR A 119 -5.31 9.64 28.83
C THR A 119 -5.63 11.05 29.34
N LYS A 120 -5.51 12.08 28.48
CA LYS A 120 -5.88 13.46 28.83
C LYS A 120 -7.35 13.63 29.19
N ASN A 121 -8.23 12.81 28.61
CA ASN A 121 -9.66 12.84 28.89
C ASN A 121 -10.08 11.84 29.99
N GLY A 122 -9.11 11.11 30.59
CA GLY A 122 -9.38 10.11 31.62
C GLY A 122 -10.05 8.84 31.10
N CYS A 123 -9.90 8.56 29.81
CA CYS A 123 -10.33 7.32 29.17
C CYS A 123 -9.19 6.29 29.12
#